data_AF-A0A921I007-F1
#
_entry.id   AF-A0A921I007-F1
#
_cell.length_a   1.000
_cell.length_b   1.000
_cell.length_c   1.000
_cell.angle_alpha   90.00
_cell.angle_beta   90.00
_cell.angle_gamma   90.00
#
_symmetry.space_group_name_H-M   'P 1'
#
loop_
_entity.id
_entity.type
_entity.pdbx_description
1 polymer ?
#
loop_
_entity_poly.entity_id
_entity_poly.type
_entity_poly.pdbx_seq_one_letter_code
_entity_poly.pdbx_strand_id
1 'polypeptide(L)'
;MRKDTRTAGKDLTGQRFGHLTVIEKTGQTENKYRLWLCRCDCGKEIAVNTKRLKSGTVTNCGCIPRKDARRGKIAEDLTGQVFGYLTVVRRAENKYGRTCWLCRCECGKEKEATARDLKAGKVKSCGCRSRDHSHNRVDLTGRKFGRLTAIQPLEERDRKGSVYWKCLCDCGAETSVTEDGLVQGSVRSCGCLKSENQKRIGEKLHRIDGTCVEILEKRKSRKDNTSGFRGVFKTKAGKYRVDIGFKRKRFYVGTFESYEEAVKKRMEAEKTVHDGFVQAYYKWKEQADRDPGWAASHPLDFEVEKKDGSLAVREVTK
;
A
#
# COMPACT_ATOMS: atom_id res chain seq x y z
N MET A 1 -33.18 3.15 69.76
CA MET A 1 -32.17 2.41 68.95
C MET A 1 -32.88 1.67 67.83
N ARG A 2 -32.16 1.53 66.71
CA ARG A 2 -32.61 1.17 65.37
C ARG A 2 -33.13 -0.28 65.24
N LYS A 3 -34.20 -0.39 64.43
CA LYS A 3 -34.39 -1.32 63.28
C LYS A 3 -34.65 -2.80 63.63
N ASP A 4 -35.45 -3.58 62.91
CA ASP A 4 -35.87 -3.53 61.52
C ASP A 4 -37.27 -4.18 61.38
N THR A 5 -38.22 -3.47 60.78
CA THR A 5 -39.45 -4.05 60.24
C THR A 5 -39.09 -4.85 58.98
N ARG A 6 -38.75 -6.13 59.13
CA ARG A 6 -38.58 -7.05 58.00
C ARG A 6 -39.93 -7.27 57.32
N THR A 7 -40.16 -6.53 56.24
CA THR A 7 -41.31 -6.63 55.35
C THR A 7 -41.50 -8.09 54.91
N ALA A 8 -42.69 -8.65 55.18
CA ALA A 8 -43.11 -9.96 54.68
C ALA A 8 -43.03 -9.98 53.14
N GLY A 9 -42.00 -10.64 52.62
CA GLY A 9 -41.76 -10.70 51.17
C GLY A 9 -42.77 -11.62 50.51
N LYS A 10 -43.67 -11.06 49.68
CA LYS A 10 -44.70 -11.74 48.88
C LYS A 10 -44.18 -13.04 48.23
N ASP A 11 -44.93 -14.12 48.42
CA ASP A 11 -44.73 -15.39 47.72
C ASP A 11 -45.12 -15.26 46.24
N LEU A 12 -44.29 -15.82 45.36
CA LEU A 12 -44.48 -15.77 43.92
C LEU A 12 -44.79 -17.15 43.32
N THR A 13 -44.88 -18.19 44.15
CA THR A 13 -45.21 -19.56 43.73
C THR A 13 -46.52 -19.61 42.92
N GLY A 14 -46.50 -20.34 41.80
CA GLY A 14 -47.62 -20.45 40.86
C GLY A 14 -47.83 -19.25 39.93
N GLN A 15 -47.14 -18.12 40.14
CA GLN A 15 -47.28 -16.95 39.27
C GLN A 15 -46.51 -17.12 37.96
N ARG A 16 -47.09 -16.60 36.89
CA ARG A 16 -46.54 -16.68 35.53
C ARG A 16 -45.96 -15.34 35.09
N PHE A 17 -44.71 -15.35 34.63
CA PHE A 17 -43.95 -14.21 34.13
C PHE A 17 -43.48 -14.50 32.70
N GLY A 18 -44.29 -14.08 31.73
CA GLY A 18 -44.11 -14.46 30.32
C GLY A 18 -44.36 -15.95 30.11
N HIS A 19 -43.32 -16.69 29.76
CA HIS A 19 -43.30 -18.15 29.56
C HIS A 19 -42.78 -18.91 30.77
N LEU A 20 -42.48 -18.24 31.89
CA LEU A 20 -41.96 -18.85 33.11
C LEU A 20 -43.07 -18.92 34.16
N THR A 21 -43.31 -20.10 34.73
CA THR A 21 -44.16 -20.32 35.89
C THR A 21 -43.28 -20.62 37.10
N VAL A 22 -43.46 -19.87 38.18
CA VAL A 22 -42.70 -20.08 39.43
C VAL A 22 -43.17 -21.37 40.10
N ILE A 23 -42.25 -22.31 40.33
CA ILE A 23 -42.52 -23.61 40.95
C ILE A 23 -42.37 -23.51 42.46
N GLU A 24 -41.22 -23.01 42.92
CA GLU A 24 -40.91 -22.96 44.33
C GLU A 24 -39.86 -21.90 44.66
N LYS A 25 -39.82 -21.55 45.94
CA LYS A 25 -38.83 -20.65 46.50
C LYS A 25 -37.53 -21.41 46.74
N THR A 26 -36.43 -20.89 46.20
CA THR A 26 -35.10 -21.43 46.54
C THR A 26 -34.61 -20.82 47.86
N GLY A 27 -33.75 -21.54 48.59
CA GLY A 27 -33.08 -21.01 49.79
C GLY A 27 -32.00 -19.97 49.49
N GLN A 28 -31.74 -19.66 48.22
CA GLN A 28 -30.61 -18.84 47.79
C GLN A 28 -31.02 -17.40 47.45
N THR A 29 -30.06 -16.48 47.51
CA THR A 29 -30.24 -15.07 47.15
C THR A 29 -29.12 -14.61 46.22
N GLU A 30 -29.46 -13.75 45.26
CA GLU A 30 -28.52 -13.10 44.34
C GLU A 30 -28.79 -11.60 44.40
N ASN A 31 -27.74 -10.81 44.65
CA ASN A 31 -27.82 -9.35 44.74
C ASN A 31 -28.91 -8.85 45.71
N LYS A 32 -29.05 -9.52 46.86
CA LYS A 32 -30.07 -9.25 47.90
C LYS A 32 -31.52 -9.59 47.50
N TYR A 33 -31.74 -10.21 46.35
CA TYR A 33 -33.06 -10.68 45.90
C TYR A 33 -33.15 -12.20 45.99
N ARG A 34 -34.32 -12.71 46.39
CA ARG A 34 -34.61 -14.15 46.53
C ARG A 34 -34.64 -14.81 45.14
N LEU A 35 -34.06 -16.00 45.00
CA LEU A 35 -34.17 -16.81 43.80
C LEU A 35 -35.41 -17.71 43.87
N TRP A 36 -36.04 -17.88 42.71
CA TRP A 36 -37.20 -18.73 42.51
C TRP A 36 -36.90 -19.72 41.40
N LEU A 37 -37.21 -21.00 41.65
CA LEU A 37 -37.12 -22.01 40.61
C LEU A 37 -38.36 -21.85 39.71
N CYS A 38 -38.14 -21.66 38.42
CA CYS A 38 -39.19 -21.39 37.45
C CYS A 38 -39.15 -22.43 36.33
N ARG A 39 -40.30 -22.99 35.98
CA ARG A 39 -40.46 -23.85 34.80
C ARG A 39 -40.87 -23.01 33.62
N CYS A 40 -40.15 -23.13 32.51
CA CYS A 40 -40.57 -22.52 31.26
C CYS A 40 -41.54 -23.42 30.50
N ASP A 41 -42.39 -22.84 29.63
CA ASP A 41 -43.20 -23.60 28.67
C ASP A 41 -42.37 -24.60 27.83
N CYS A 42 -41.07 -24.33 27.64
CA CYS A 42 -40.10 -25.20 26.98
C CYS A 42 -39.77 -26.49 27.76
N GLY A 43 -40.30 -26.65 28.97
CA GLY A 43 -39.99 -27.74 29.91
C GLY A 43 -38.71 -27.53 30.74
N LYS A 44 -37.83 -26.61 30.34
CA LYS A 44 -36.58 -26.32 31.07
C LYS A 44 -36.85 -25.49 32.33
N GLU A 45 -36.20 -25.88 33.42
CA GLU A 45 -36.25 -25.17 34.69
C GLU A 45 -35.03 -24.25 34.87
N ILE A 46 -35.27 -23.03 35.32
CA ILE A 46 -34.23 -22.03 35.56
C ILE A 46 -34.47 -21.28 36.87
N ALA A 47 -33.41 -20.89 37.57
CA ALA A 47 -33.51 -20.07 38.77
C ALA A 47 -33.44 -18.58 38.42
N VAL A 48 -34.45 -17.81 38.82
CA VAL A 48 -34.55 -16.37 38.51
C VAL A 48 -34.86 -15.59 39.78
N ASN A 49 -34.16 -14.46 39.99
CA ASN A 49 -34.39 -13.63 41.17
C ASN A 49 -35.67 -12.79 41.07
N THR A 50 -36.23 -12.42 42.23
CA THR A 50 -37.48 -11.63 42.36
C THR A 50 -37.48 -10.35 41.50
N LYS A 51 -36.35 -9.64 41.42
CA LYS A 51 -36.26 -8.38 40.67
C LYS A 51 -36.45 -8.64 39.18
N ARG A 52 -35.74 -9.61 38.62
CA ARG A 52 -35.74 -9.94 37.18
C ARG A 52 -37.07 -10.50 36.69
N LEU A 53 -37.79 -11.24 37.54
CA LEU A 53 -39.15 -11.70 37.26
C LEU A 53 -40.12 -10.51 37.18
N LYS A 54 -40.13 -9.65 38.21
CA LYS A 54 -41.05 -8.49 38.27
C LYS A 54 -40.75 -7.42 37.23
N SER A 55 -39.48 -7.19 36.89
CA SER A 55 -39.08 -6.22 35.87
C SER A 55 -39.30 -6.71 34.44
N GLY A 56 -39.73 -7.96 34.24
CA GLY A 56 -39.88 -8.57 32.91
C GLY A 56 -38.56 -8.70 32.15
N THR A 57 -37.41 -8.60 32.84
CA THR A 57 -36.11 -8.72 32.20
C THR A 57 -35.79 -10.17 31.84
N VAL A 58 -36.43 -11.15 32.48
CA VAL A 58 -36.34 -12.56 32.12
C VAL A 58 -37.77 -13.11 32.03
N THR A 59 -38.18 -13.52 30.83
CA THR A 59 -39.54 -13.98 30.54
C THR A 59 -39.59 -15.39 29.95
N ASN A 60 -38.45 -16.04 29.72
CA ASN A 60 -38.35 -17.42 29.21
C ASN A 60 -37.00 -18.04 29.58
N CYS A 61 -36.83 -19.35 29.35
CA CYS A 61 -35.63 -20.13 29.63
C CYS A 61 -34.42 -19.78 28.72
N GLY A 62 -34.54 -18.79 27.83
CA GLY A 62 -33.63 -18.55 26.71
C GLY A 62 -34.03 -19.30 25.42
N CYS A 63 -35.13 -20.06 25.45
CA CYS A 63 -35.64 -20.80 24.28
C CYS A 63 -36.28 -19.91 23.22
N ILE A 64 -36.76 -18.72 23.60
CA ILE A 64 -37.43 -17.80 22.67
C ILE A 64 -36.43 -16.68 22.36
N PRO A 65 -35.91 -16.62 21.12
CA PRO A 65 -35.01 -15.55 20.70
C PRO A 65 -35.71 -14.21 20.85
N ARG A 66 -35.04 -13.24 21.49
CA ARG A 66 -35.55 -11.86 21.55
C ARG A 66 -35.63 -11.28 20.14
N LYS A 67 -36.81 -10.78 19.76
CA LYS A 67 -37.04 -10.13 18.46
C LYS A 67 -36.19 -8.86 18.28
N ASP A 68 -35.89 -8.16 19.39
CA ASP A 68 -35.15 -6.90 19.36
C ASP A 68 -33.78 -7.00 20.06
N ALA A 69 -32.86 -7.74 19.44
CA ALA A 69 -31.45 -7.61 19.76
C ALA A 69 -30.93 -6.32 19.12
N ARG A 70 -30.44 -5.37 19.93
CA ARG A 70 -29.90 -4.05 19.52
C ARG A 70 -28.73 -4.07 18.52
N ARG A 71 -28.39 -5.19 17.88
CA ARG A 71 -27.45 -5.29 16.75
C ARG A 71 -27.62 -6.64 16.04
N GLY A 72 -28.46 -6.66 15.00
CA GLY A 72 -28.42 -7.67 13.93
C GLY A 72 -29.66 -8.55 13.80
N LYS A 73 -30.05 -8.84 12.54
CA LYS A 73 -31.04 -9.86 12.20
C LYS A 73 -30.62 -11.20 12.81
N ILE A 74 -31.60 -12.00 13.23
CA ILE A 74 -31.42 -13.43 13.53
C ILE A 74 -30.58 -14.03 12.40
N ALA A 75 -29.49 -14.71 12.76
CA ALA A 75 -28.58 -15.30 11.78
C ALA A 75 -29.36 -16.34 10.98
N GLU A 76 -29.62 -16.01 9.71
CA GLU A 76 -30.29 -16.86 8.73
C GLU A 76 -29.63 -18.23 8.66
N ASP A 77 -30.44 -19.29 8.62
CA ASP A 77 -29.95 -20.64 8.44
C ASP A 77 -29.56 -20.86 6.98
N LEU A 78 -28.28 -21.19 6.76
CA LEU A 78 -27.74 -21.45 5.42
C LEU A 78 -27.58 -22.94 5.14
N THR A 79 -28.01 -23.83 6.04
CA THR A 79 -27.87 -25.29 5.88
C THR A 79 -28.49 -25.77 4.55
N GLY A 80 -27.73 -26.58 3.81
CA GLY A 80 -28.13 -27.08 2.49
C GLY A 80 -27.92 -26.12 1.33
N GLN A 81 -27.67 -24.83 1.57
CA GLN A 81 -27.39 -23.88 0.49
C GLN A 81 -26.02 -24.11 -0.14
N VAL A 82 -25.94 -23.86 -1.45
CA VAL A 82 -24.72 -24.02 -2.24
C VAL A 82 -24.15 -22.65 -2.61
N PHE A 83 -22.88 -22.41 -2.26
CA PHE A 83 -22.13 -21.20 -2.58
C PHE A 83 -20.93 -21.54 -3.44
N GLY A 84 -21.11 -21.45 -4.77
CA GLY A 84 -20.12 -21.95 -5.72
C GLY A 84 -20.05 -23.48 -5.65
N TYR A 85 -18.96 -23.99 -5.08
CA TYR A 85 -18.69 -25.43 -4.95
C TYR A 85 -18.72 -25.91 -3.51
N LEU A 86 -19.29 -25.10 -2.62
CA LEU A 86 -19.43 -25.38 -1.20
C LEU A 86 -20.90 -25.56 -0.84
N THR A 87 -21.24 -26.73 -0.31
CA THR A 87 -22.55 -27.00 0.28
C THR A 87 -22.45 -26.81 1.78
N VAL A 88 -23.30 -25.96 2.35
CA VAL A 88 -23.32 -25.72 3.79
C VAL A 88 -23.89 -26.94 4.51
N VAL A 89 -23.12 -27.53 5.43
CA VAL A 89 -23.49 -28.75 6.16
C VAL A 89 -24.14 -28.42 7.50
N ARG A 90 -23.50 -27.57 8.30
CA ARG A 90 -24.00 -27.20 9.63
C ARG A 90 -23.38 -25.92 10.14
N ARG A 91 -23.98 -25.35 11.18
CA ARG A 91 -23.41 -24.21 11.90
C ARG A 91 -22.12 -24.60 12.63
N ALA A 92 -21.13 -23.72 12.57
CA ALA A 92 -19.85 -23.82 13.27
C ALA A 92 -19.74 -22.72 14.34
N GLU A 93 -18.68 -22.74 15.12
CA GLU A 93 -18.42 -21.71 16.14
C GLU A 93 -18.28 -20.33 15.51
N ASN A 94 -18.83 -19.31 16.17
CA ASN A 94 -18.74 -17.95 15.67
C ASN A 94 -17.28 -17.46 15.72
N LYS A 95 -16.72 -17.03 14.58
CA LYS A 95 -15.40 -16.38 14.53
C LYS A 95 -15.57 -14.86 14.48
N TYR A 96 -14.81 -14.14 15.31
CA TYR A 96 -14.83 -12.67 15.39
C TYR A 96 -16.25 -12.08 15.56
N GLY A 97 -17.10 -12.75 16.34
CA GLY A 97 -18.49 -12.35 16.56
C GLY A 97 -19.42 -12.55 15.35
N ARG A 98 -19.00 -13.28 14.31
CA ARG A 98 -19.80 -13.57 13.11
C ARG A 98 -20.17 -15.05 13.03
N THR A 99 -21.39 -15.33 12.56
CA THR A 99 -21.87 -16.69 12.31
C THR A 99 -21.02 -17.37 11.23
N CYS A 100 -20.48 -18.54 11.59
CA CYS A 100 -19.71 -19.39 10.69
C CYS A 100 -20.44 -20.70 10.42
N TRP A 101 -20.11 -21.27 9.27
CA TRP A 101 -20.72 -22.47 8.73
C TRP A 101 -19.63 -23.43 8.29
N LEU A 102 -19.77 -24.70 8.69
CA LEU A 102 -18.99 -25.79 8.14
C LEU A 102 -19.60 -26.16 6.79
N CYS A 103 -18.80 -26.05 5.74
CA CYS A 103 -19.21 -26.33 4.38
C CYS A 103 -18.42 -27.54 3.86
N ARG A 104 -19.09 -28.44 3.13
CA ARG A 104 -18.45 -29.51 2.38
C ARG A 104 -18.28 -29.07 0.95
N CYS A 105 -17.06 -29.13 0.44
CA CYS A 105 -16.80 -28.84 -0.96
C CYS A 105 -17.03 -30.08 -1.81
N GLU A 106 -17.35 -29.90 -3.10
CA GLU A 106 -17.34 -30.99 -4.09
C GLU A 106 -16.01 -31.76 -4.12
N CYS A 107 -14.91 -31.11 -3.71
CA CYS A 107 -13.58 -31.71 -3.53
C CYS A 107 -13.51 -32.77 -2.40
N GLY A 108 -14.61 -32.98 -1.66
CA GLY A 108 -14.68 -33.83 -0.47
C GLY A 108 -14.15 -33.19 0.82
N LYS A 109 -13.32 -32.14 0.73
CA LYS A 109 -12.78 -31.44 1.91
C LYS A 109 -13.79 -30.47 2.51
N GLU A 110 -13.74 -30.37 3.83
CA GLU A 110 -14.56 -29.45 4.60
C GLU A 110 -13.83 -28.12 4.84
N LYS A 111 -14.60 -27.03 4.93
CA LYS A 111 -14.09 -25.69 5.17
C LYS A 111 -15.07 -24.87 5.98
N GLU A 112 -14.57 -24.18 6.98
CA GLU A 112 -15.34 -23.18 7.72
C GLU A 112 -15.30 -21.82 7.01
N ALA A 113 -16.46 -21.23 6.81
CA ALA A 113 -16.61 -19.90 6.20
C ALA A 113 -17.64 -19.07 6.95
N THR A 114 -17.47 -17.74 6.97
CA THR A 114 -18.47 -16.86 7.57
C THR A 114 -19.68 -16.71 6.65
N ALA A 115 -20.87 -16.51 7.23
CA ALA A 115 -22.10 -16.27 6.46
C ALA A 115 -21.97 -15.06 5.51
N ARG A 116 -21.22 -14.03 5.94
CA ARG A 116 -20.92 -12.85 5.12
C ARG A 116 -20.10 -13.23 3.88
N ASP A 117 -19.05 -14.03 4.04
CA ASP A 117 -18.12 -14.34 2.95
C ASP A 117 -18.72 -15.31 1.93
N LEU A 118 -19.60 -16.22 2.39
CA LEU A 118 -20.40 -17.08 1.52
C LEU A 118 -21.34 -16.24 0.64
N LYS A 119 -22.16 -15.38 1.26
CA LYS A 119 -23.12 -14.52 0.55
C LYS A 119 -22.47 -13.49 -0.35
N ALA A 120 -21.34 -12.91 0.07
CA ALA A 120 -20.57 -11.97 -0.75
C ALA A 120 -19.77 -12.67 -1.87
N GLY A 121 -19.81 -14.01 -1.95
CA GLY A 121 -19.08 -14.78 -2.97
C GLY A 121 -17.56 -14.73 -2.81
N LYS A 122 -17.03 -14.35 -1.65
CA LYS A 122 -15.58 -14.33 -1.37
C LYS A 122 -15.03 -15.72 -1.13
N VAL A 123 -15.86 -16.64 -0.67
CA VAL A 123 -15.50 -18.04 -0.43
C VAL A 123 -16.43 -18.93 -1.26
N LYS A 124 -15.88 -19.53 -2.32
CA LYS A 124 -16.61 -20.41 -3.26
C LYS A 124 -16.12 -21.85 -3.27
N SER A 125 -15.00 -22.15 -2.60
CA SER A 125 -14.41 -23.50 -2.57
C SER A 125 -13.58 -23.76 -1.30
N CYS A 126 -13.27 -25.04 -1.05
CA CYS A 126 -12.36 -25.49 0.02
C CYS A 126 -10.94 -24.89 -0.10
N GLY A 127 -10.63 -24.25 -1.23
CA GLY A 127 -9.29 -23.81 -1.60
C GLY A 127 -8.62 -24.76 -2.60
N CYS A 128 -9.24 -25.90 -2.92
CA CYS A 128 -8.77 -26.79 -3.99
C CYS A 128 -8.72 -26.07 -5.34
N ARG A 129 -9.70 -25.19 -5.61
CA ARG A 129 -9.77 -24.45 -6.88
C ARG A 129 -8.92 -23.18 -6.90
N SER A 130 -8.38 -22.76 -5.75
CA SER A 130 -7.45 -21.61 -5.65
C SER A 130 -6.00 -22.03 -5.46
N ARG A 131 -5.73 -23.31 -5.17
CA ARG A 131 -4.38 -23.89 -5.16
C ARG A 131 -4.02 -24.58 -6.46
N ASP A 132 -4.97 -24.65 -7.39
CA ASP A 132 -4.77 -25.27 -8.69
C ASP A 132 -4.78 -24.19 -9.78
N HIS A 133 -3.71 -23.40 -9.81
CA HIS A 133 -3.35 -22.61 -11.00
C HIS A 133 -2.87 -23.50 -12.16
N SER A 134 -3.00 -24.84 -12.07
CA SER A 134 -2.64 -25.75 -13.16
C SER A 134 -3.58 -25.64 -14.36
N HIS A 135 -4.85 -25.27 -14.14
CA HIS A 135 -5.86 -25.21 -15.21
C HIS A 135 -6.06 -23.83 -15.84
N ASN A 136 -5.24 -22.84 -15.48
CA ASN A 136 -5.20 -21.56 -16.18
C ASN A 136 -3.75 -21.16 -16.51
N ARG A 137 -2.92 -22.13 -16.91
CA ARG A 137 -1.65 -21.84 -17.58
C ARG A 137 -2.01 -21.11 -18.87
N VAL A 138 -1.98 -19.78 -18.85
CA VAL A 138 -2.07 -19.00 -20.08
C VAL A 138 -0.80 -19.33 -20.85
N ASP A 139 -0.96 -20.15 -21.89
CA ASP A 139 0.16 -20.46 -22.77
C ASP A 139 0.53 -19.19 -23.54
N LEU A 140 1.68 -18.62 -23.18
CA LEU A 140 2.27 -17.46 -23.82
C LEU A 140 3.19 -17.87 -24.98
N THR A 141 3.38 -19.16 -25.25
CA THR A 141 4.27 -19.64 -26.32
C THR A 141 3.93 -18.98 -27.65
N GLY A 142 4.95 -18.41 -28.30
CA GLY A 142 4.82 -17.70 -29.57
C GLY A 142 4.22 -16.29 -29.48
N ARG A 143 3.74 -15.84 -28.31
CA ARG A 143 3.22 -14.48 -28.14
C ARG A 143 4.35 -13.47 -28.02
N LYS A 144 4.14 -12.31 -28.65
CA LYS A 144 5.10 -11.20 -28.67
C LYS A 144 4.67 -10.07 -27.74
N PHE A 145 5.59 -9.63 -26.89
CA PHE A 145 5.45 -8.57 -25.89
C PHE A 145 6.52 -7.50 -26.13
N GLY A 146 6.18 -6.50 -26.94
CA GLY A 146 7.17 -5.54 -27.42
C GLY A 146 8.20 -6.24 -28.32
N ARG A 147 9.46 -6.31 -27.87
CA ARG A 147 10.56 -7.02 -28.55
C ARG A 147 10.81 -8.43 -28.04
N LEU A 148 10.00 -8.94 -27.10
CA LEU A 148 10.19 -10.27 -26.52
C LEU A 148 9.16 -11.24 -27.08
N THR A 149 9.61 -12.38 -27.56
CA THR A 149 8.76 -13.51 -27.96
C THR A 149 8.90 -14.60 -26.90
N ALA A 150 7.80 -14.98 -26.26
CA ALA A 150 7.80 -16.03 -25.25
C ALA A 150 7.99 -17.41 -25.91
N ILE A 151 8.99 -18.16 -25.45
CA ILE A 151 9.36 -19.47 -26.00
C ILE A 151 8.75 -20.59 -25.16
N GLN A 152 9.02 -20.58 -23.84
CA GLN A 152 8.56 -21.63 -22.94
C GLN A 152 8.51 -21.13 -21.49
N PRO A 153 7.60 -21.68 -20.65
CA PRO A 153 7.62 -21.45 -19.22
C PRO A 153 8.80 -22.17 -18.57
N LEU A 154 9.34 -21.58 -17.52
CA LEU A 154 10.34 -22.15 -16.63
C LEU A 154 9.68 -22.64 -15.34
N GLU A 155 10.36 -23.51 -14.60
CA GLU A 155 9.87 -24.01 -13.32
C GLU A 155 9.94 -22.95 -12.21
N GLU A 156 10.82 -21.97 -12.38
CA GLU A 156 11.04 -20.87 -11.45
C GLU A 156 9.82 -19.96 -11.33
N ARG A 157 9.59 -19.48 -10.10
CA ARG A 157 8.50 -18.55 -9.77
C ARG A 157 9.00 -17.41 -8.91
N ASP A 158 8.38 -16.25 -9.03
CA ASP A 158 8.63 -15.12 -8.15
C ASP A 158 7.96 -15.30 -6.77
N ARG A 159 8.22 -14.35 -5.85
CA ARG A 159 7.63 -14.37 -4.50
C ARG A 159 6.10 -14.28 -4.49
N LYS A 160 5.48 -13.83 -5.58
CA LYS A 160 4.02 -13.70 -5.75
C LYS A 160 3.41 -14.91 -6.46
N GLY A 161 4.24 -15.85 -6.92
CA GLY A 161 3.83 -17.06 -7.62
C GLY A 161 3.77 -16.93 -9.14
N SER A 162 4.18 -15.80 -9.72
CA SER A 162 4.24 -15.58 -11.17
C SER A 162 5.34 -16.44 -11.80
N VAL A 163 5.02 -17.10 -12.92
CA VAL A 163 5.92 -18.03 -13.62
C VAL A 163 6.97 -17.26 -14.41
N TYR A 164 8.22 -17.69 -14.38
CA TYR A 164 9.22 -17.16 -15.31
C TYR A 164 9.07 -17.80 -16.69
N TRP A 165 9.24 -17.00 -17.73
CA TRP A 165 9.20 -17.42 -19.12
C TRP A 165 10.55 -17.13 -19.77
N LYS A 166 11.07 -18.12 -20.48
CA LYS A 166 12.19 -17.94 -21.40
C LYS A 166 11.69 -17.20 -22.64
N CYS A 167 12.29 -16.07 -22.95
CA CYS A 167 11.92 -15.22 -24.07
C CYS A 167 13.11 -14.98 -25.00
N LEU A 168 12.85 -14.96 -26.31
CA LEU A 168 13.80 -14.49 -27.32
C LEU A 168 13.52 -13.02 -27.63
N CYS A 169 14.53 -12.18 -27.52
CA CYS A 169 14.40 -10.78 -27.91
C CYS A 169 14.68 -10.59 -29.41
N ASP A 170 14.04 -9.59 -30.04
CA ASP A 170 14.31 -9.18 -31.43
C ASP A 170 15.79 -8.83 -31.69
N CYS A 171 16.57 -8.51 -30.64
CA CYS A 171 18.03 -8.31 -30.76
C CYS A 171 18.85 -9.62 -30.71
N GLY A 172 18.19 -10.79 -30.71
CA GLY A 172 18.81 -12.11 -30.66
C GLY A 172 19.18 -12.63 -29.26
N ALA A 173 19.03 -11.80 -28.22
CA ALA A 173 19.38 -12.19 -26.86
C ALA A 173 18.22 -12.93 -26.17
N GLU A 174 18.54 -13.98 -25.42
CA GLU A 174 17.59 -14.69 -24.56
C GLU A 174 17.52 -14.05 -23.18
N THR A 175 16.33 -14.02 -22.59
CA THR A 175 16.11 -13.49 -21.23
C THR A 175 14.99 -14.26 -20.52
N SER A 176 15.08 -14.37 -19.19
CA SER A 176 13.97 -14.85 -18.35
C SER A 176 13.18 -13.66 -17.82
N VAL A 177 11.85 -13.73 -17.92
CA VAL A 177 10.94 -12.64 -17.51
C VAL A 177 9.69 -13.26 -16.88
N THR A 178 9.13 -12.64 -15.84
CA THR A 178 7.88 -13.11 -15.23
C THR A 178 6.68 -12.94 -16.17
N GLU A 179 5.72 -13.86 -16.08
CA GLU A 179 4.44 -13.81 -16.80
C GLU A 179 3.74 -12.46 -16.57
N ASP A 180 3.65 -12.02 -15.31
CA ASP A 180 3.07 -10.73 -14.94
C ASP A 180 3.79 -9.57 -15.65
N GLY A 181 5.11 -9.65 -15.76
CA GLY A 181 5.94 -8.62 -16.39
C GLY A 181 5.67 -8.49 -17.90
N LEU A 182 5.43 -9.62 -18.56
CA LEU A 182 5.05 -9.69 -19.98
C LEU A 182 3.63 -9.17 -20.18
N VAL A 183 2.65 -9.69 -19.41
CA VAL A 183 1.22 -9.37 -19.57
C VAL A 183 0.91 -7.91 -19.21
N GLN A 184 1.51 -7.39 -18.12
CA GLN A 184 1.35 -5.98 -17.74
C GLN A 184 2.18 -5.04 -18.63
N GLY A 185 3.08 -5.59 -19.45
CA GLY A 185 3.95 -4.82 -20.34
C GLY A 185 4.98 -3.96 -19.61
N SER A 186 5.37 -4.34 -18.39
CA SER A 186 6.46 -3.68 -17.65
C SER A 186 7.83 -4.08 -18.20
N VAL A 187 7.93 -5.25 -18.82
CA VAL A 187 9.15 -5.74 -19.49
C VAL A 187 8.85 -5.98 -20.98
N ARG A 188 9.53 -5.22 -21.85
CA ARG A 188 9.29 -5.21 -23.30
C ARG A 188 10.51 -5.56 -24.15
N SER A 189 11.65 -5.80 -23.52
CA SER A 189 12.93 -6.16 -24.18
C SER A 189 13.85 -6.79 -23.13
N CYS A 190 14.92 -7.43 -23.58
CA CYS A 190 16.00 -7.92 -22.71
C CYS A 190 16.82 -6.79 -22.03
N GLY A 191 16.48 -5.53 -22.30
CA GLY A 191 17.25 -4.35 -21.88
C GLY A 191 17.86 -3.58 -23.06
N CYS A 192 17.93 -4.19 -24.25
CA CYS A 192 18.46 -3.54 -25.45
C CYS A 192 17.75 -2.22 -25.78
N LEU A 193 16.42 -2.16 -25.63
CA LEU A 193 15.64 -0.95 -25.87
C LEU A 193 16.07 0.19 -24.93
N LYS A 194 16.37 -0.12 -23.67
CA LYS A 194 16.88 0.87 -22.71
C LYS A 194 18.27 1.36 -23.11
N SER A 195 19.16 0.45 -23.50
CA SER A 195 20.52 0.78 -23.94
C SER A 195 20.54 1.64 -25.20
N GLU A 196 19.70 1.33 -26.19
CA GLU A 196 19.52 2.13 -27.41
C GLU A 196 19.02 3.53 -27.09
N ASN A 197 17.97 3.64 -26.27
CA ASN A 197 17.44 4.93 -25.85
C ASN A 197 18.50 5.75 -25.12
N GLN A 198 19.32 5.13 -24.26
CA GLN A 198 20.40 5.82 -23.56
C GLN A 198 21.48 6.35 -24.51
N LYS A 199 21.85 5.57 -25.55
CA LYS A 199 22.79 6.01 -26.60
C LYS A 199 22.24 7.19 -27.40
N ARG A 200 20.98 7.11 -27.85
CA ARG A 200 20.29 8.20 -28.57
C ARG A 200 20.16 9.48 -27.74
N ILE A 201 20.01 9.37 -26.43
CA ILE A 201 20.05 10.53 -25.53
C ILE A 201 21.45 11.15 -25.51
N GLY A 202 22.50 10.33 -25.46
CA GLY A 202 23.89 10.79 -25.53
C GLY A 202 24.20 11.58 -26.81
N GLU A 203 23.71 11.11 -27.95
CA GLU A 203 23.88 11.76 -29.27
C GLU A 203 23.14 13.11 -29.37
N LYS A 204 22.04 13.28 -28.62
CA LYS A 204 21.22 14.51 -28.64
C LYS A 204 21.67 15.58 -27.63
N LEU A 205 22.59 15.25 -26.72
CA LEU A 205 23.05 16.18 -25.69
C LEU A 205 24.39 16.78 -26.13
N HIS A 206 24.41 18.08 -26.42
CA HIS A 206 25.64 18.78 -26.74
C HIS A 206 26.48 18.93 -25.46
N ARG A 207 27.48 18.07 -25.31
CA ARG A 207 28.47 18.15 -24.23
C ARG A 207 29.67 18.94 -24.71
N ILE A 208 29.78 20.18 -24.27
CA ILE A 208 30.97 21.01 -24.44
C ILE A 208 31.66 21.12 -23.10
N ASP A 209 32.96 20.83 -23.06
CA ASP A 209 33.78 20.96 -21.85
C ASP A 209 33.20 20.19 -20.62
N GLY A 210 32.76 18.96 -20.86
CA GLY A 210 32.17 18.08 -19.83
C GLY A 210 30.80 18.51 -19.29
N THR A 211 30.24 19.61 -19.80
CA THR A 211 28.99 20.22 -19.38
C THR A 211 27.95 20.13 -20.51
N CYS A 212 26.70 19.81 -20.17
CA CYS A 212 25.61 19.74 -21.15
C CYS A 212 24.83 21.05 -21.13
N VAL A 213 24.83 21.74 -22.27
CA VAL A 213 24.26 23.08 -22.41
C VAL A 213 22.74 23.04 -22.16
N GLU A 214 22.04 22.08 -22.75
CA GLU A 214 20.57 21.98 -22.66
C GLU A 214 20.10 21.66 -21.24
N ILE A 215 20.93 20.96 -20.46
CA ILE A 215 20.66 20.68 -19.04
C ILE A 215 20.78 21.93 -18.17
N LEU A 216 21.63 22.88 -18.55
CA LEU A 216 21.75 24.17 -17.85
C LEU A 216 20.64 25.12 -18.29
N GLU A 217 20.35 25.21 -19.59
CA GLU A 217 19.31 26.09 -20.15
C GLU A 217 17.89 25.71 -19.69
N LYS A 218 17.54 24.42 -19.71
CA LYS A 218 16.18 23.94 -19.39
C LYS A 218 16.05 23.48 -17.94
N ARG A 219 16.93 23.97 -17.06
CA ARG A 219 17.06 23.45 -15.70
C ARG A 219 15.92 23.92 -14.81
N LYS A 220 15.01 23.00 -14.45
CA LYS A 220 14.00 23.27 -13.41
C LYS A 220 14.63 23.28 -12.01
N SER A 221 14.15 24.18 -11.17
CA SER A 221 14.44 24.14 -9.73
C SER A 221 13.92 22.84 -9.12
N ARG A 222 14.73 22.20 -8.26
CA ARG A 222 14.36 20.96 -7.55
C ARG A 222 14.52 21.18 -6.06
N LYS A 223 13.63 20.56 -5.27
CA LYS A 223 13.68 20.52 -3.81
C LYS A 223 14.24 19.17 -3.36
N ASP A 224 15.51 18.94 -3.66
CA ASP A 224 16.17 17.64 -3.43
C ASP A 224 16.90 17.55 -2.08
N ASN A 225 16.75 18.56 -1.21
CA ASN A 225 17.38 18.60 0.10
C ASN A 225 16.44 19.15 1.19
N THR A 226 16.88 19.04 2.44
CA THR A 226 16.13 19.44 3.63
C THR A 226 15.90 20.94 3.76
N SER A 227 16.67 21.79 3.06
CA SER A 227 16.45 23.24 3.07
C SER A 227 15.31 23.66 2.14
N GLY A 228 14.92 22.79 1.19
CA GLY A 228 13.92 23.10 0.18
C GLY A 228 14.46 23.84 -1.04
N PHE A 229 15.76 24.16 -1.08
CA PHE A 229 16.40 24.80 -2.23
C PHE A 229 17.72 24.11 -2.59
N ARG A 230 17.84 23.61 -3.82
CA ARG A 230 19.03 22.92 -4.32
C ARG A 230 20.31 23.72 -4.07
N GLY A 231 21.34 23.04 -3.61
CA GLY A 231 22.66 23.65 -3.40
C GLY A 231 22.73 24.53 -2.15
N VAL A 232 21.62 24.74 -1.44
CA VAL A 232 21.57 25.39 -0.13
C VAL A 232 21.38 24.30 0.93
N PHE A 233 22.29 24.17 1.88
CA PHE A 233 22.28 23.10 2.88
C PHE A 233 22.24 23.69 4.29
N LYS A 234 21.28 23.27 5.12
CA LYS A 234 21.24 23.66 6.53
C LYS A 234 22.31 22.89 7.30
N THR A 235 23.18 23.61 8.00
CA THR A 235 24.24 23.05 8.85
C THR A 235 23.72 22.73 10.25
N LYS A 236 24.47 21.93 11.02
CA LYS A 236 24.12 21.61 12.42
C LYS A 236 24.08 22.86 13.32
N ALA A 237 24.89 23.87 13.02
CA ALA A 237 24.93 25.15 13.72
C ALA A 237 23.80 26.12 13.33
N GLY A 238 22.85 25.68 12.49
CA GLY A 238 21.70 26.50 12.06
C GLY A 238 21.98 27.42 10.86
N LYS A 239 23.23 27.58 10.43
CA LYS A 239 23.62 28.36 9.23
C LYS A 239 23.35 27.62 7.92
N TYR A 240 23.33 28.33 6.80
CA TYR A 240 23.06 27.82 5.46
C TYR A 240 24.32 27.84 4.58
N ARG A 241 24.83 26.66 4.23
CA ARG A 241 25.94 26.49 3.28
C ARG A 241 25.44 26.50 1.85
N VAL A 242 26.10 27.26 0.98
CA VAL A 242 25.77 27.35 -0.45
C VAL A 242 26.91 26.80 -1.30
N ASP A 243 26.59 25.78 -2.11
CA ASP A 243 27.50 25.18 -3.06
C ASP A 243 26.92 25.26 -4.49
N ILE A 244 27.78 25.35 -5.51
CA ILE A 244 27.42 25.18 -6.92
C ILE A 244 28.23 24.11 -7.64
N GLY A 245 27.54 23.26 -8.38
CA GLY A 245 28.19 22.27 -9.24
C GLY A 245 28.37 22.79 -10.66
N PHE A 246 29.57 22.65 -11.21
CA PHE A 246 29.91 22.95 -12.60
C PHE A 246 31.12 22.09 -13.03
N LYS A 247 31.20 21.62 -14.29
CA LYS A 247 32.26 20.71 -14.77
C LYS A 247 32.56 19.51 -13.84
N ARG A 248 31.50 18.90 -13.25
CA ARG A 248 31.59 17.83 -12.22
C ARG A 248 32.35 18.21 -10.93
N LYS A 249 32.78 19.46 -10.78
CA LYS A 249 33.39 20.02 -9.58
C LYS A 249 32.35 20.77 -8.75
N ARG A 250 32.54 20.81 -7.43
CA ARG A 250 31.71 21.59 -6.49
C ARG A 250 32.48 22.83 -6.06
N PHE A 251 31.87 23.99 -6.21
CA PHE A 251 32.41 25.28 -5.80
C PHE A 251 31.63 25.79 -4.59
N TYR A 252 32.34 26.07 -3.51
CA TYR A 252 31.77 26.62 -2.29
C TYR A 252 31.60 28.13 -2.43
N VAL A 253 30.34 28.59 -2.41
CA VAL A 253 30.00 30.01 -2.50
C VAL A 253 30.25 30.67 -1.14
N GLY A 254 29.59 30.18 -0.09
CA GLY A 254 29.68 30.75 1.24
C GLY A 254 28.76 30.06 2.24
N THR A 255 28.80 30.53 3.49
CA THR A 255 27.88 30.11 4.56
C THR A 255 27.21 31.37 5.10
N PHE A 256 25.89 31.35 5.15
CA PHE A 256 25.05 32.51 5.50
C PHE A 256 24.16 32.19 6.69
N GLU A 257 23.73 33.21 7.41
CA GLU A 257 22.87 33.02 8.59
C GLU A 257 21.40 32.94 8.19
N SER A 258 20.99 33.72 7.19
CA SER A 258 19.65 33.72 6.64
C SER A 258 19.48 32.75 5.47
N TYR A 259 18.34 32.05 5.44
CA TYR A 259 17.94 31.22 4.31
C TYR A 259 17.75 32.04 3.03
N GLU A 260 17.12 33.21 3.14
CA GLU A 260 16.83 34.10 2.00
C GLU A 260 18.12 34.60 1.36
N GLU A 261 19.09 34.98 2.18
CA GLU A 261 20.42 35.40 1.72
C GLU A 261 21.15 34.26 1.01
N ALA A 262 21.12 33.05 1.59
CA ALA A 262 21.73 31.86 0.99
C ALA A 262 21.11 31.53 -0.38
N VAL A 263 19.78 31.65 -0.50
CA VAL A 263 19.04 31.43 -1.74
C VAL A 263 19.38 32.50 -2.78
N LYS A 264 19.49 33.77 -2.38
CA LYS A 264 19.93 34.86 -3.26
C LYS A 264 21.34 34.61 -3.79
N LYS A 265 22.28 34.25 -2.92
CA LYS A 265 23.67 33.93 -3.28
C LYS A 265 23.77 32.70 -4.18
N ARG A 266 22.89 31.73 -3.97
CA ARG A 266 22.75 30.56 -4.86
C ARG A 266 22.28 30.95 -6.26
N MET A 267 21.29 31.84 -6.37
CA MET A 267 20.79 32.35 -7.66
C MET A 267 21.84 33.22 -8.37
N GLU A 268 22.54 34.09 -7.65
CA GLU A 268 23.67 34.87 -8.20
C GLU A 268 24.75 33.94 -8.77
N ALA A 269 25.11 32.88 -8.05
CA ALA A 269 26.06 31.88 -8.55
C ALA A 269 25.56 31.13 -9.78
N GLU A 270 24.26 30.80 -9.86
CA GLU A 270 23.67 30.18 -11.07
C GLU A 270 23.72 31.14 -12.26
N LYS A 271 23.38 32.42 -12.07
CA LYS A 271 23.45 33.44 -13.13
C LYS A 271 24.88 33.61 -13.65
N THR A 272 25.86 33.68 -12.77
CA THR A 272 27.25 33.88 -13.20
C THR A 272 27.83 32.63 -13.85
N VAL A 273 27.64 31.44 -13.23
CA VAL A 273 28.33 30.21 -13.66
C VAL A 273 27.54 29.46 -14.72
N HIS A 274 26.23 29.27 -14.56
CA HIS A 274 25.42 28.49 -15.48
C HIS A 274 24.98 29.34 -16.67
N ASP A 275 24.33 30.50 -16.44
CA ASP A 275 23.87 31.34 -17.54
C ASP A 275 25.05 31.96 -18.30
N GLY A 276 26.12 32.36 -17.59
CA GLY A 276 27.37 32.81 -18.20
C GLY A 276 27.98 31.77 -19.15
N PHE A 277 27.98 30.49 -18.76
CA PHE A 277 28.48 29.41 -19.63
C PHE A 277 27.60 29.22 -20.86
N VAL A 278 26.28 29.24 -20.69
CA VAL A 278 25.33 29.11 -21.81
C VAL A 278 25.52 30.26 -22.81
N GLN A 279 25.69 31.50 -22.32
CA GLN A 279 25.96 32.66 -23.17
C GLN A 279 27.30 32.55 -23.91
N ALA A 280 28.39 32.19 -23.22
CA ALA A 280 29.69 31.99 -23.84
C ALA A 280 29.66 30.88 -24.91
N TYR A 281 28.95 29.78 -24.63
CA TYR A 281 28.74 28.70 -25.59
C TYR A 281 28.02 29.16 -26.85
N TYR A 282 26.93 29.92 -26.76
CA TYR A 282 26.21 30.37 -27.96
C TYR A 282 27.02 31.37 -28.79
N LYS A 283 27.80 32.25 -28.15
CA LYS A 283 28.74 33.14 -28.86
C LYS A 283 29.81 32.33 -29.60
N TRP A 284 30.43 31.38 -28.91
CA TRP A 284 31.43 30.49 -29.51
C TRP A 284 30.84 29.66 -30.65
N LYS A 285 29.63 29.12 -30.46
CA LYS A 285 28.92 28.32 -31.46
C LYS A 285 28.62 29.14 -32.72
N GLU A 286 28.17 30.38 -32.60
CA GLU A 286 27.94 31.26 -33.75
C GLU A 286 29.21 31.48 -34.57
N GLN A 287 30.36 31.63 -33.90
CA GLN A 287 31.66 31.76 -34.56
C GLN A 287 32.11 30.43 -35.20
N ALA A 288 31.93 29.31 -34.50
CA ALA A 288 32.29 27.97 -34.96
C ALA A 288 31.43 27.49 -36.15
N ASP A 289 30.15 27.85 -36.18
CA ASP A 289 29.23 27.55 -37.28
C ASP A 289 29.60 28.36 -38.55
N ARG A 290 30.25 29.53 -38.40
CA ARG A 290 30.77 30.35 -39.51
C ARG A 290 32.14 29.87 -40.02
N ASP A 291 33.01 29.44 -39.13
CA ASP A 291 34.35 28.92 -39.45
C ASP A 291 34.69 27.67 -38.63
N PRO A 292 34.46 26.46 -39.21
CA PRO A 292 34.78 25.21 -38.54
C PRO A 292 36.29 25.01 -38.24
N GLY A 293 37.18 25.63 -39.02
CA GLY A 293 38.63 25.55 -38.82
C GLY A 293 39.09 26.40 -37.62
N TRP A 294 38.44 27.54 -37.39
CA TRP A 294 38.64 28.37 -36.21
C TRP A 294 38.28 27.63 -34.91
N ALA A 295 37.17 26.87 -34.91
CA ALA A 295 36.71 26.13 -33.74
C ALA A 295 37.73 25.09 -33.24
N ALA A 296 38.49 24.47 -34.15
CA ALA A 296 39.54 23.50 -33.81
C ALA A 296 40.75 24.14 -33.11
N SER A 297 41.03 25.42 -33.41
CA SER A 297 42.13 26.18 -32.79
C SER A 297 41.70 26.96 -31.54
N HIS A 298 40.40 27.21 -31.37
CA HIS A 298 39.86 27.99 -30.25
C HIS A 298 38.79 27.18 -29.51
N PRO A 299 39.15 26.11 -28.78
CA PRO A 299 38.18 25.36 -28.00
C PRO A 299 37.57 26.24 -26.91
N LEU A 300 36.25 26.13 -26.69
CA LEU A 300 35.60 26.79 -25.55
C LEU A 300 36.08 26.17 -24.23
N ASP A 301 36.96 26.87 -23.52
CA ASP A 301 37.38 26.53 -22.16
C ASP A 301 36.85 27.56 -21.16
N PHE A 302 36.02 27.07 -20.25
CA PHE A 302 35.30 27.90 -19.29
C PHE A 302 35.70 27.51 -17.87
N GLU A 303 36.39 28.39 -17.18
CA GLU A 303 36.84 28.17 -15.80
C GLU A 303 36.08 29.04 -14.81
N VAL A 304 35.86 28.47 -13.62
CA VAL A 304 35.21 29.16 -12.50
C VAL A 304 36.27 29.39 -11.44
N GLU A 305 36.59 30.66 -11.20
CA GLU A 305 37.51 31.10 -10.17
C GLU A 305 36.74 31.78 -9.03
N LYS A 306 37.34 31.82 -7.84
CA LYS A 306 36.79 32.58 -6.70
C LYS A 306 37.59 33.87 -6.56
N LYS A 307 36.98 35.02 -6.89
CA LYS A 307 37.56 36.36 -6.71
C LYS A 307 36.74 37.14 -5.69
N ASP A 308 37.40 37.66 -4.67
CA ASP A 308 36.81 38.51 -3.62
C ASP A 308 35.55 37.91 -2.96
N GLY A 309 35.59 36.61 -2.67
CA GLY A 309 34.47 35.90 -2.04
C GLY A 309 33.30 35.57 -2.96
N SER A 310 33.34 36.01 -4.23
CA SER A 310 32.35 35.72 -5.27
C SER A 310 32.91 34.77 -6.33
N LEU A 311 32.03 34.03 -7.00
CA LEU A 311 32.44 33.20 -8.14
C LEU A 311 32.49 34.07 -9.39
N ALA A 312 33.64 34.07 -10.04
CA ALA A 312 33.87 34.72 -11.31
C ALA A 312 34.15 33.66 -12.37
N VAL A 313 33.85 34.00 -13.62
CA VAL A 313 34.12 33.16 -14.77
C VAL A 313 35.30 33.75 -15.53
N ARG A 314 36.17 32.88 -16.04
CA ARG A 314 37.20 33.23 -17.01
C ARG A 314 37.05 32.38 -18.27
N GLU A 315 37.00 33.03 -19.42
CA GLU A 315 37.21 32.39 -20.71
C GLU A 315 38.73 32.20 -20.87
N VAL A 316 39.17 30.97 -21.04
CA VAL A 316 40.57 30.65 -21.28
C VAL A 316 40.73 30.40 -22.76
N THR A 317 41.26 31.39 -23.49
CA THR A 317 41.81 31.16 -24.82
C THR A 317 43.20 30.54 -24.66
N LYS A 318 43.38 29.33 -25.19
CA LYS A 318 44.70 28.70 -25.32
C LYS A 318 45.42 29.19 -26.56
#